data_AF-A0A1A5YN30-F1
#
_entry.id   AF-A0A1A5YN30-F1
#
_cell.length_a   1.000
_cell.length_b   1.000
_cell.length_c   1.000
_cell.angle_alpha   90.00
_cell.angle_beta   90.00
_cell.angle_gamma   90.00
#
_symmetry.space_group_name_H-M   'P 1'
#
loop_
_entity.id
_entity.type
_entity.pdbx_description
1 polymer ?
#
loop_
_entity_poly.entity_id
_entity_poly.type
_entity_poly.pdbx_seq_one_letter_code
_entity_poly.pdbx_strand_id
1 'polypeptide(L)'
;MIKYGMDAAHELIFAGFQARIEKRDSQWIDIWLKPELAESSLLPGDIIDFSILVIATPDGQLVQSVALDEDCDCEYSFTPSEKEQIAAFIRQEGIQRQICEAAVPQEGKLW
;
A
#
# COMPACT_ATOMS: atom_id res chain seq x y z
N MET A 1 -10.77 -3.72 7.27
CA MET A 1 -11.51 -2.71 6.51
C MET A 1 -12.71 -2.27 7.32
N ILE A 2 -12.79 -0.97 7.56
CA ILE A 2 -13.89 -0.31 8.27
C ILE A 2 -14.58 0.56 7.23
N LYS A 3 -15.84 0.27 6.92
CA LYS A 3 -16.64 1.08 6.01
C LYS A 3 -17.12 2.33 6.73
N TYR A 4 -16.98 3.50 6.12
CA TYR A 4 -17.49 4.73 6.72
C TYR A 4 -19.00 4.63 6.98
N GLY A 5 -19.44 4.86 8.23
CA GLY A 5 -20.85 4.76 8.62
C GLY A 5 -21.35 3.37 9.04
N MET A 6 -20.47 2.36 9.14
CA MET A 6 -20.81 1.04 9.69
C MET A 6 -19.96 0.69 10.92
N ASP A 7 -20.60 0.12 11.95
CA ASP A 7 -19.93 -0.35 13.18
C ASP A 7 -19.16 -1.67 12.99
N ALA A 8 -19.44 -2.42 11.92
CA ALA A 8 -18.81 -3.71 11.66
C ALA A 8 -17.48 -3.54 10.90
N ALA A 9 -16.38 -3.89 11.55
CA ALA A 9 -15.08 -4.04 10.90
C ALA A 9 -15.00 -5.43 10.22
N HIS A 10 -14.58 -5.46 8.96
CA HIS A 10 -14.25 -6.68 8.25
C HIS A 10 -12.73 -6.77 8.10
N GLU A 11 -12.06 -7.60 8.90
CA GLU A 11 -10.61 -7.67 8.91
C GLU A 11 -10.07 -8.54 7.77
N LEU A 12 -9.14 -7.97 7.00
CA LEU A 12 -8.41 -8.63 5.94
C LEU A 12 -7.09 -9.23 6.45
N ILE A 13 -6.79 -10.43 5.96
CA ILE A 13 -5.52 -11.11 6.20
C ILE A 13 -4.78 -11.17 4.88
N PHE A 14 -3.64 -10.48 4.80
CA PHE A 14 -2.79 -10.44 3.63
C PHE A 14 -1.80 -11.60 3.68
N ALA A 15 -1.86 -12.49 2.69
CA ALA A 15 -0.88 -13.56 2.49
C ALA A 15 0.41 -13.02 1.85
N GLY A 16 0.31 -11.93 1.07
CA GLY A 16 1.44 -11.29 0.42
C GLY A 16 1.04 -10.00 -0.29
N PHE A 17 2.03 -9.34 -0.88
CA PHE A 17 1.83 -8.14 -1.69
C PHE A 17 2.74 -8.16 -2.91
N GLN A 18 2.19 -7.73 -4.04
CA GLN A 18 2.97 -7.34 -5.21
C GLN A 18 3.12 -5.82 -5.18
N ALA A 19 4.36 -5.33 -5.20
CA ALA A 19 4.65 -3.90 -5.04
C ALA A 19 5.16 -3.29 -6.35
N ARG A 20 4.67 -2.10 -6.68
CA ARG A 20 5.24 -1.19 -7.68
C ARG A 20 5.60 0.11 -6.99
N ILE A 21 6.89 0.46 -7.02
CA ILE A 21 7.46 1.59 -6.29
C ILE A 21 7.87 2.66 -7.29
N GLU A 22 7.37 3.88 -7.12
CA GLU A 22 7.65 5.02 -7.98
C GLU A 22 7.96 6.27 -7.17
N LYS A 23 8.95 7.04 -7.60
CA LYS A 23 9.23 8.34 -7.01
C LYS A 23 8.18 9.34 -7.50
N ARG A 24 7.39 9.88 -6.58
CA ARG A 24 6.43 10.96 -6.89
C ARG A 24 7.17 12.28 -7.06
N ASP A 25 8.00 12.65 -6.08
CA ASP A 25 8.78 13.89 -6.07
C ASP A 25 9.99 13.80 -5.13
N SER A 26 10.56 14.94 -4.73
CA SER A 26 11.72 14.99 -3.83
C SER A 26 11.43 14.54 -2.39
N GLN A 27 10.17 14.50 -1.98
CA GLN A 27 9.72 14.19 -0.62
C GLN A 27 8.95 12.88 -0.53
N TRP A 28 8.31 12.42 -1.61
CA TRP A 28 7.39 11.28 -1.55
C TRP A 28 7.72 10.17 -2.55
N ILE A 29 7.56 8.93 -2.06
CA ILE A 29 7.60 7.69 -2.82
C ILE A 29 6.21 7.05 -2.75
N ASP A 30 5.67 6.71 -3.91
CA ASP A 30 4.41 6.00 -4.07
C ASP A 30 4.67 4.52 -4.22
N ILE A 31 3.99 3.72 -3.40
CA ILE A 31 4.12 2.29 -3.37
C ILE A 31 2.74 1.70 -3.57
N TRP A 32 2.48 1.25 -4.79
CA TRP A 32 1.25 0.58 -5.17
C TRP A 32 1.37 -0.89 -4.79
N LEU A 33 0.48 -1.36 -3.91
CA LEU A 33 0.42 -2.74 -3.49
C LEU A 33 -0.83 -3.40 -4.08
N LYS A 34 -0.64 -4.53 -4.76
CA LYS A 34 -1.72 -5.47 -5.07
C LYS A 34 -1.67 -6.60 -4.03
N PRO A 35 -2.59 -6.64 -3.06
CA PRO A 35 -2.58 -7.64 -2.01
C PRO A 35 -3.03 -9.00 -2.53
N GLU A 36 -2.37 -10.04 -2.03
CA GLU A 36 -2.85 -11.42 -2.13
C GLU A 36 -3.51 -11.76 -0.78
N LEU A 37 -4.80 -12.10 -0.80
CA LEU A 37 -5.56 -12.41 0.41
C LEU A 37 -5.42 -13.88 0.80
N ALA A 38 -5.43 -14.16 2.10
CA ALA A 38 -5.55 -15.53 2.59
C ALA A 38 -6.92 -16.12 2.20
N GLU A 39 -7.00 -17.45 1.99
CA GLU A 39 -8.25 -18.13 1.59
C GLU A 39 -9.42 -17.89 2.57
N SER A 40 -9.11 -17.60 3.84
CA SER A 40 -10.10 -17.30 4.88
C SER A 40 -10.56 -15.83 4.90
N SER A 41 -10.01 -14.98 4.04
CA SER A 41 -10.28 -13.55 4.00
C SER A 41 -10.94 -13.18 2.67
N LEU A 42 -12.11 -12.55 2.75
CA LEU A 42 -12.88 -12.13 1.58
C LEU A 42 -12.97 -10.62 1.55
N LEU A 43 -12.91 -10.04 0.36
CA LEU A 43 -13.20 -8.61 0.23
C LEU A 43 -14.69 -8.34 0.52
N PRO A 44 -15.01 -7.14 1.04
CA PRO A 44 -16.37 -6.62 0.97
C PRO A 44 -16.92 -6.75 -0.46
N GLY A 45 -18.17 -7.20 -0.60
CA GLY A 45 -18.73 -7.58 -1.90
C GLY A 45 -18.96 -6.43 -2.89
N ASP A 46 -18.77 -5.19 -2.45
CA ASP A 46 -18.82 -3.96 -3.23
C ASP A 46 -17.44 -3.50 -3.73
N ILE A 47 -16.35 -4.18 -3.38
CA ILE A 47 -15.01 -3.94 -3.93
C ILE A 47 -14.79 -4.81 -5.16
N ILE A 48 -14.37 -4.19 -6.27
CA ILE A 48 -14.22 -4.83 -7.58
C ILE A 48 -12.75 -5.14 -7.88
N ASP A 49 -11.85 -4.17 -7.73
CA ASP A 49 -10.40 -4.36 -7.89
C ASP A 49 -9.65 -3.65 -6.77
N PHE A 50 -9.33 -4.42 -5.74
CA PHE A 50 -8.70 -3.91 -4.53
C PHE A 50 -7.20 -3.68 -4.72
N SER A 51 -6.76 -2.45 -4.46
CA SER A 51 -5.34 -2.11 -4.36
C SER A 51 -5.08 -1.16 -3.19
N ILE A 52 -3.81 -0.95 -2.86
CA ILE A 52 -3.40 -0.09 -1.75
C ILE A 52 -2.34 0.87 -2.24
N LEU A 53 -2.53 2.15 -2.01
CA LEU A 53 -1.48 3.15 -2.19
C LEU A 53 -0.85 3.45 -0.83
N VAL A 54 0.45 3.16 -0.72
CA VAL A 54 1.26 3.55 0.42
C VAL A 54 2.14 4.73 0.01
N ILE A 55 2.11 5.79 0.80
CA ILE A 55 2.99 6.94 0.64
C ILE A 55 4.10 6.81 1.69
N ALA A 56 5.34 6.83 1.24
CA ALA A 56 6.51 6.77 2.09
C ALA A 56 7.48 7.93 1.83
N THR A 57 8.33 8.21 2.80
CA THR A 57 9.49 9.09 2.60
C THR A 57 10.59 8.37 1.80
N PRO A 58 11.59 9.10 1.28
CA PRO A 58 12.72 8.50 0.57
C PRO A 58 13.57 7.53 1.42
N ASP A 59 13.52 7.67 2.75
CA ASP A 59 14.14 6.77 3.72
C ASP A 59 13.21 5.63 4.18
N GLY A 60 12.07 5.45 3.50
CA GLY A 60 11.18 4.30 3.70
C GLY A 60 10.27 4.38 4.91
N GLN A 61 10.10 5.56 5.52
CA GLN A 61 9.11 5.76 6.58
C GLN A 61 7.71 5.85 5.98
N LEU A 62 6.80 5.02 6.47
CA LEU A 62 5.40 5.04 6.06
C LEU A 62 4.71 6.31 6.58
N VAL A 63 4.12 7.08 5.67
CA VAL A 63 3.39 8.31 5.97
C VAL A 63 1.89 8.04 5.97
N GLN A 64 1.41 7.34 4.95
CA GLN A 64 -0.01 7.06 4.76
C GLN A 64 -0.23 5.73 4.02
N SER A 65 -1.35 5.09 4.29
CA SER A 65 -1.91 4.00 3.49
C SER A 65 -3.36 4.35 3.12
N VAL A 66 -3.69 4.17 1.85
CA VAL A 66 -5.00 4.48 1.25
C VAL A 66 -5.53 3.22 0.58
N ALA A 67 -6.77 2.85 0.90
CA ALA A 67 -7.46 1.74 0.26
C ALA A 67 -8.04 2.23 -1.07
N LEU A 68 -7.82 1.47 -2.13
CA LEU A 68 -8.31 1.82 -3.46
C LEU A 68 -9.21 0.72 -4.00
N ASP A 69 -10.21 1.14 -4.76
CA ASP A 69 -11.02 0.28 -5.62
C ASP A 69 -10.99 0.85 -7.02
N GLU A 70 -10.66 0.02 -8.02
CA GLU A 70 -10.47 0.45 -9.41
C GLU A 70 -9.48 1.64 -9.53
N ASP A 71 -8.37 1.58 -8.78
CA ASP A 71 -7.33 2.62 -8.67
C ASP A 71 -7.83 3.98 -8.14
N CYS A 72 -9.04 4.04 -7.57
CA CYS A 72 -9.65 5.22 -6.99
C CYS A 72 -9.78 5.09 -5.47
N ASP A 73 -9.59 6.20 -4.74
CA ASP A 73 -9.80 6.25 -3.29
C ASP A 73 -11.25 5.84 -2.94
N CYS A 74 -11.39 4.91 -1.99
CA CYS A 74 -12.67 4.33 -1.64
C CYS A 74 -13.10 4.68 -0.20
N GLU A 75 -14.34 4.37 0.14
CA GLU A 75 -14.92 4.70 1.46
C GLU A 75 -14.43 3.82 2.62
N TYR A 76 -13.48 2.92 2.35
CA TYR A 76 -12.95 2.00 3.33
C TYR A 76 -11.65 2.51 3.96
N SER A 77 -11.55 2.34 5.27
CA SER A 77 -10.31 2.56 6.01
C SER A 77 -9.73 1.24 6.52
N PHE A 78 -8.41 1.17 6.60
CA PHE A 78 -7.73 0.02 7.19
C PHE A 78 -7.92 -0.05 8.71
N THR A 79 -8.10 -1.26 9.24
CA THR A 79 -8.02 -1.54 10.68
C THR A 79 -6.57 -1.38 11.17
N PRO A 80 -6.35 -1.25 12.48
CA PRO A 80 -4.99 -1.24 13.04
C PRO A 80 -4.16 -2.48 12.64
N SER A 81 -4.78 -3.68 12.64
CA SER A 81 -4.13 -4.93 12.25
C SER A 81 -3.66 -4.91 10.79
N GLU A 82 -4.48 -4.40 9.88
CA GLU A 82 -4.15 -4.28 8.45
C GLU A 82 -3.02 -3.27 8.22
N LYS A 83 -3.07 -2.12 8.90
CA LYS A 83 -1.99 -1.13 8.85
C LYS A 83 -0.67 -1.71 9.32
N GLU A 84 -0.68 -2.56 10.36
CA GLU A 84 0.53 -3.23 10.83
C GLU A 84 1.04 -4.27 9.83
N GLN A 85 0.16 -5.05 9.18
CA GLN A 85 0.56 -5.97 8.11
C GLN A 85 1.23 -5.23 6.94
N ILE A 86 0.65 -4.11 6.50
CA ILE A 86 1.22 -3.25 5.45
C ILE A 86 2.57 -2.68 5.92
N ALA A 87 2.63 -2.12 7.13
CA ALA A 87 3.88 -1.57 7.67
C ALA A 87 4.98 -2.63 7.80
N ALA A 88 4.63 -3.85 8.22
CA ALA A 88 5.56 -4.96 8.31
C ALA A 88 6.12 -5.35 6.94
N PHE A 89 5.28 -5.36 5.89
CA PHE A 89 5.74 -5.56 4.51
C PHE A 89 6.70 -4.45 4.06
N ILE A 90 6.34 -3.18 4.27
CA ILE A 90 7.18 -2.04 3.88
C ILE A 90 8.53 -2.06 4.59
N ARG A 91 8.58 -2.49 5.87
CA ARG A 91 9.82 -2.59 6.66
C ARG A 91 10.75 -3.73 6.23
N GLN A 92 10.34 -4.63 5.34
CA GLN A 92 11.21 -5.69 4.86
C GLN A 92 12.44 -5.09 4.16
N GLU A 93 13.63 -5.64 4.41
CA GLU A 93 14.90 -5.13 3.89
C GLU A 93 14.88 -5.01 2.36
N GLY A 94 14.30 -6.00 1.66
CA GLY A 94 14.17 -5.98 0.20
C GLY A 94 13.25 -4.87 -0.33
N ILE A 95 12.23 -4.48 0.43
CA ILE A 95 11.32 -3.37 0.06
C ILE A 95 11.97 -2.03 0.38
N GLN A 96 12.58 -1.89 1.56
CA GLN A 96 13.34 -0.69 1.94
C GLN A 96 14.45 -0.38 0.93
N ARG A 97 15.16 -1.40 0.46
CA ARG A 97 16.16 -1.24 -0.60
C ARG A 97 15.56 -0.70 -1.90
N GLN A 98 14.44 -1.23 -2.36
CA GLN A 98 13.78 -0.77 -3.57
C GLN A 98 13.26 0.67 -3.43
N ILE A 99 12.78 1.06 -2.24
CA ILE A 99 12.38 2.45 -1.94
C ILE A 99 13.58 3.39 -2.06
N CYS A 100 14.70 3.04 -1.43
CA CYS A 100 15.94 3.81 -1.53
C CYS A 100 16.44 3.90 -2.98
N GLU A 101 16.39 2.80 -3.74
CA GLU A 101 16.78 2.78 -5.16
C GLU A 101 15.88 3.68 -6.01
N ALA A 102 14.56 3.70 -5.76
CA ALA A 102 13.63 4.59 -6.44
C ALA A 102 13.81 6.07 -6.05
N ALA A 103 14.24 6.35 -4.82
CA ALA A 103 14.48 7.70 -4.33
C ALA A 103 15.67 8.39 -5.01
N VAL A 104 16.68 7.63 -5.45
CA VAL A 104 17.87 8.17 -6.11
C VAL A 104 17.45 8.82 -7.45
N PRO A 105 17.79 10.10 -7.69
CA PRO A 105 17.56 10.70 -9.00
C PRO A 105 18.32 9.90 -10.05
N GLN A 106 17.61 9.40 -11.07
CA GLN A 106 18.27 8.80 -12.23
C GLN A 106 18.99 9.92 -12.99
N GLU A 107 20.25 10.17 -12.66
CA GLU A 107 21.13 10.99 -13.49
C GLU A 107 21.28 10.30 -14.85
N GLY A 108 20.68 10.89 -15.89
CA GLY A 108 21.02 10.59 -17.28
C GLY A 108 20.09 9.63 -18.01
N LYS A 109 19.04 10.21 -18.61
CA LYS A 109 18.75 9.97 -20.03
C LYS A 109 18.84 11.30 -20.77
N LEU A 110 20.08 11.77 -20.95
CA LEU A 110 20.44 12.77 -21.95
C LEU A 110 20.67 12.05 -23.28
N TRP A 111 19.62 11.49 -23.88
CA TRP A 111 19.60 11.15 -25.31
C TRP A 111 18.15 11.21 -25.80
#